data_AF-Q4S450-F1
#
_entry.id   AF-Q4S450-F1
#
_cell.length_a   1.000
_cell.length_b   1.000
_cell.length_c   1.000
_cell.angle_alpha   90.00
_cell.angle_beta   90.00
_cell.angle_gamma   90.00
#
_symmetry.space_group_name_H-M   'P 1'
#
loop_
_entity.id
_entity.type
_entity.pdbx_description
1 polymer ?
#
loop_
_entity_poly.entity_id
_entity_poly.type
_entity_poly.pdbx_seq_one_letter_code
_entity_poly.pdbx_strand_id
1 'polypeptide(L)'
;MRELAEYEKVQTKITQKDLEEDGFGTTPLFSGIIAEVPEHLKTKEGHTKIGYSLYFYSWSSISGKVVYMEDLYVMPEFRGKGIGKALMSKVAQVGLAAGCSQLNFTVLDWNKSSLDFYYRQGCFNFSAQSGYQLLRCEGEALEKLAQP
;
A
#
# COMPACT_ATOMS: atom_id res chain seq x y z
N MET A 1 -10.10 -0.16 -3.49
CA MET A 1 -9.32 -1.04 -4.39
C MET A 1 -9.69 -0.85 -5.86
N ARG A 2 -10.96 -0.99 -6.28
CA ARG A 2 -11.33 -0.79 -7.71
C ARG A 2 -10.91 0.57 -8.26
N GLU A 3 -11.22 1.66 -7.56
CA GLU A 3 -10.80 3.01 -7.98
C GLU A 3 -9.27 3.21 -8.01
N LEU A 4 -8.52 2.53 -7.12
CA LEU A 4 -7.05 2.57 -7.15
C LEU A 4 -6.54 1.83 -8.40
N ALA A 5 -7.06 0.64 -8.68
CA ALA A 5 -6.70 -0.13 -9.86
C ALA A 5 -7.02 0.62 -11.16
N GLU A 6 -8.16 1.30 -11.22
CA GLU A 6 -8.51 2.19 -12.34
C GLU A 6 -7.53 3.37 -12.47
N TYR A 7 -7.18 4.02 -11.36
CA TYR A 7 -6.21 5.12 -11.34
C TYR A 7 -4.83 4.65 -11.82
N GLU A 8 -4.41 3.46 -11.40
CA GLU A 8 -3.13 2.84 -11.74
C GLU A 8 -3.12 2.14 -13.11
N LYS A 9 -4.28 2.05 -13.76
CA LYS A 9 -4.48 1.36 -15.05
C LYS A 9 -4.10 -0.12 -14.99
N VAL A 10 -4.41 -0.76 -13.85
CA VAL A 10 -4.18 -2.20 -13.61
C VAL A 10 -5.50 -2.93 -13.40
N GLN A 11 -5.51 -4.23 -13.64
CA GLN A 11 -6.68 -5.08 -13.39
C GLN A 11 -6.59 -5.73 -12.01
N THR A 12 -7.68 -5.69 -11.24
CA THR A 12 -7.80 -6.44 -9.99
C THR A 12 -8.33 -7.85 -10.28
N LYS A 13 -7.59 -8.87 -9.84
CA LYS A 13 -8.04 -10.27 -9.82
C LYS A 13 -8.60 -10.73 -8.47
N ILE A 14 -8.31 -9.97 -7.41
CA ILE A 14 -8.71 -10.24 -6.03
C ILE A 14 -10.20 -9.99 -5.82
N THR A 15 -10.87 -10.92 -5.16
CA THR A 15 -12.28 -10.84 -4.77
C THR A 15 -12.44 -10.32 -3.33
N GLN A 16 -13.67 -9.97 -2.95
CA GLN A 16 -13.97 -9.60 -1.56
C GLN A 16 -13.67 -10.77 -0.59
N LYS A 17 -13.98 -11.99 -1.00
CA LYS A 17 -13.74 -13.18 -0.18
C LYS A 17 -12.26 -13.37 0.12
N ASP A 18 -11.40 -13.18 -0.89
CA ASP A 18 -9.95 -13.27 -0.71
C ASP A 18 -9.47 -12.23 0.33
N LEU A 19 -9.99 -11.00 0.28
CA LEU A 19 -9.64 -9.96 1.27
C LEU A 19 -10.11 -10.30 2.69
N GLU A 20 -11.29 -10.91 2.83
CA GLU A 20 -11.82 -11.35 4.13
C GLU A 20 -10.95 -12.47 4.72
N GLU A 21 -10.58 -13.46 3.91
CA GLU A 21 -9.73 -14.58 4.33
C GLU A 21 -8.31 -14.11 4.66
N ASP A 22 -7.68 -13.35 3.76
CA ASP A 22 -6.28 -12.94 3.90
C ASP A 22 -6.07 -11.79 4.89
N GLY A 23 -7.05 -10.88 5.03
CA GLY A 23 -6.92 -9.69 5.88
C GLY A 23 -7.52 -9.84 7.28
N PHE A 24 -8.46 -10.77 7.47
CA PHE A 24 -9.23 -10.91 8.71
C PHE A 24 -9.28 -12.35 9.26
N GLY A 25 -8.54 -13.29 8.64
CA GLY A 25 -8.33 -14.63 9.16
C GLY A 25 -7.51 -14.68 10.45
N THR A 26 -7.25 -15.89 10.96
CA THR A 26 -6.48 -16.10 12.20
C THR A 26 -5.02 -15.67 12.10
N THR A 27 -4.48 -15.66 10.88
CA THR A 27 -3.11 -15.23 10.57
C THR A 27 -3.17 -14.25 9.39
N PRO A 28 -3.49 -12.98 9.64
CA PRO A 28 -3.69 -12.01 8.58
C PRO A 28 -2.38 -11.75 7.81
N LEU A 29 -2.46 -11.77 6.47
CA LEU A 29 -1.35 -11.47 5.57
C LEU A 29 -1.10 -9.96 5.46
N PHE A 30 -2.14 -9.15 5.65
CA PHE A 30 -2.05 -7.69 5.65
C PHE A 30 -2.99 -7.07 6.69
N SER A 31 -2.80 -5.80 6.96
CA SER A 31 -3.66 -4.97 7.79
C SER A 31 -4.09 -3.72 7.03
N GLY A 32 -5.27 -3.20 7.35
CA GLY A 32 -5.85 -2.03 6.73
C GLY A 32 -6.03 -0.87 7.69
N ILE A 33 -5.78 0.36 7.22
CA ILE A 33 -6.19 1.60 7.89
C ILE A 33 -7.18 2.30 6.97
N ILE A 34 -8.35 2.65 7.48
CA ILE A 34 -9.39 3.34 6.73
C ILE A 34 -9.44 4.81 7.16
N ALA A 35 -9.51 5.72 6.18
CA ALA A 35 -9.83 7.11 6.40
C ALA A 35 -11.35 7.30 6.31
N GLU A 36 -11.94 7.80 7.39
CA GLU A 36 -13.37 8.09 7.46
C GLU A 36 -13.63 9.56 7.70
N VAL A 37 -14.73 10.07 7.13
CA VAL A 37 -15.25 11.41 7.39
C VAL A 37 -16.59 11.34 8.13
N PRO A 38 -16.93 12.37 8.91
CA PRO A 38 -18.26 12.49 9.51
C PRO A 38 -19.38 12.43 8.45
N GLU A 39 -20.56 11.96 8.85
CA GLU A 39 -21.72 11.77 7.97
C GLU A 39 -22.10 13.01 7.15
N HIS A 40 -21.96 14.21 7.72
CA HIS A 40 -22.27 15.47 7.03
C HIS A 40 -21.24 15.87 5.96
N LEU A 41 -20.10 15.18 5.88
CA LEU A 41 -19.04 15.39 4.88
C LEU A 41 -18.91 14.20 3.92
N LYS A 42 -19.88 13.27 3.92
CA LYS A 42 -19.88 12.12 3.01
C LYS A 42 -19.81 12.54 1.54
N THR A 43 -19.36 11.61 0.71
CA THR A 43 -19.31 11.82 -0.74
C THR A 43 -20.68 12.13 -1.32
N LYS A 44 -20.73 12.64 -2.54
CA LYS A 44 -22.01 12.83 -3.27
C LYS A 44 -22.81 11.52 -3.40
N GLU A 45 -22.11 10.40 -3.41
CA GLU A 45 -22.66 9.04 -3.50
C GLU A 45 -22.99 8.44 -2.11
N GLY A 46 -22.72 9.18 -1.03
CA GLY A 46 -23.08 8.81 0.34
C GLY A 46 -22.01 8.01 1.09
N HIS A 47 -20.77 7.94 0.61
CA HIS A 47 -19.70 7.20 1.28
C HIS A 47 -19.02 8.03 2.38
N THR A 48 -18.82 7.42 3.55
CA THR A 48 -18.03 8.01 4.64
C THR A 48 -16.60 7.47 4.71
N LYS A 49 -16.34 6.31 4.10
CA LYS A 49 -14.98 5.76 3.92
C LYS A 49 -14.40 6.33 2.64
N ILE A 50 -13.38 7.17 2.77
CA ILE A 50 -12.90 8.04 1.68
C ILE A 50 -11.46 7.75 1.26
N GLY A 51 -10.80 6.80 1.92
CA GLY A 51 -9.44 6.40 1.62
C GLY A 51 -9.02 5.23 2.48
N TYR A 52 -7.94 4.59 2.08
CA TYR A 52 -7.37 3.48 2.83
C TYR A 52 -5.86 3.36 2.60
N SER A 53 -5.21 2.63 3.47
CA SER A 53 -3.88 2.08 3.23
C SER A 53 -3.84 0.62 3.65
N LEU A 54 -3.24 -0.22 2.81
CA LEU A 54 -2.89 -1.58 3.18
C LEU A 54 -1.40 -1.67 3.48
N TYR A 55 -1.06 -2.42 4.51
CA TYR A 55 0.33 -2.66 4.87
C TYR A 55 0.50 -4.05 5.46
N PHE A 56 1.73 -4.54 5.44
CA PHE A 56 2.14 -5.78 6.08
C PHE A 56 3.56 -5.64 6.62
N TYR A 57 4.02 -6.64 7.38
CA TYR A 57 5.39 -6.69 7.88
C TYR A 57 6.23 -7.60 6.99
N SER A 58 7.41 -7.11 6.64
CA SER A 58 8.43 -7.88 5.93
C SER A 58 9.73 -7.88 6.74
N TRP A 59 10.71 -8.65 6.26
CA TRP A 59 11.99 -8.78 6.93
C TRP A 59 13.14 -8.76 5.93
N SER A 60 14.20 -8.07 6.30
CA SER A 60 15.44 -7.95 5.53
C SER A 60 16.58 -8.51 6.35
N SER A 61 17.43 -9.33 5.72
CA SER A 61 18.66 -9.82 6.35
C SER A 61 19.66 -8.73 6.68
N ILE A 62 19.48 -7.53 6.12
CA ILE A 62 20.38 -6.38 6.32
C ILE A 62 19.82 -5.42 7.39
N SER A 63 18.50 -5.21 7.42
CA SER A 63 17.87 -4.15 8.24
C SER A 63 16.85 -4.65 9.27
N GLY A 64 16.60 -5.96 9.32
CA GLY A 64 15.65 -6.56 10.25
C GLY A 64 14.20 -6.32 9.84
N LYS A 65 13.34 -5.98 10.81
CA LYS A 65 11.91 -5.79 10.59
C LYS A 65 11.64 -4.54 9.75
N VAL A 66 10.76 -4.68 8.77
CA VAL A 66 10.33 -3.61 7.86
C VAL A 66 8.80 -3.59 7.80
N VAL A 67 8.21 -2.40 7.73
CA VAL A 67 6.80 -2.28 7.35
C VAL A 67 6.73 -2.00 5.86
N TYR A 68 5.90 -2.74 5.14
CA TYR A 68 5.66 -2.54 3.72
C TYR A 68 4.25 -2.00 3.51
N MET A 69 4.12 -0.86 2.86
CA MET A 69 2.84 -0.28 2.47
C MET A 69 2.52 -0.71 1.04
N GLU A 70 1.54 -1.59 0.90
CA GLU A 70 1.10 -2.12 -0.40
C GLU A 70 0.29 -1.08 -1.15
N ASP A 71 -0.74 -0.55 -0.50
CA ASP A 71 -1.67 0.41 -1.09
C ASP A 71 -1.72 1.70 -0.27
N LEU A 72 -1.88 2.82 -0.97
CA LEU A 72 -2.32 4.09 -0.40
C LEU A 72 -3.28 4.78 -1.37
N TYR A 73 -4.54 4.92 -0.96
CA TYR A 73 -5.58 5.52 -1.79
C TYR A 73 -6.42 6.54 -1.04
N VAL A 74 -6.77 7.62 -1.74
CA VAL A 74 -7.75 8.62 -1.30
C VAL A 74 -8.64 8.98 -2.49
N MET A 75 -9.95 8.97 -2.28
CA MET A 75 -10.94 9.39 -3.27
C MET A 75 -10.61 10.78 -3.82
N PRO A 76 -10.73 11.04 -5.14
CA PRO A 76 -10.31 12.30 -5.76
C PRO A 76 -10.84 13.56 -5.07
N GLU A 77 -12.09 13.53 -4.62
CA GLU A 77 -12.79 14.64 -3.94
C GLU A 77 -12.15 15.06 -2.60
N PHE A 78 -11.34 14.17 -2.00
CA PHE A 78 -10.71 14.37 -0.70
C PHE A 78 -9.19 14.53 -0.80
N ARG A 79 -8.62 14.53 -2.01
CA ARG A 79 -7.19 14.77 -2.24
C ARG A 79 -6.82 16.22 -1.92
N GLY A 80 -5.55 16.45 -1.59
CA GLY A 80 -5.04 17.77 -1.20
C GLY A 80 -5.39 18.20 0.24
N LYS A 81 -6.19 17.43 0.97
CA LYS A 81 -6.60 17.74 2.36
C LYS A 81 -5.73 17.09 3.45
N GLY A 82 -4.56 16.57 3.08
CA GLY A 82 -3.63 15.91 4.01
C GLY A 82 -3.98 14.46 4.41
N ILE A 83 -5.07 13.90 3.91
CA ILE A 83 -5.52 12.53 4.28
C ILE A 83 -4.51 11.45 3.90
N GLY A 84 -3.92 11.51 2.71
CA GLY A 84 -2.88 10.56 2.30
C GLY A 84 -1.66 10.59 3.22
N LYS A 85 -1.25 11.79 3.66
CA LYS A 85 -0.17 11.96 4.65
C LYS A 85 -0.56 11.38 6.01
N ALA A 86 -1.81 11.56 6.44
CA ALA A 86 -2.29 11.01 7.71
C ALA A 86 -2.31 9.46 7.70
N LEU A 87 -2.79 8.86 6.60
CA LEU A 87 -2.75 7.41 6.40
C LEU A 87 -1.31 6.87 6.43
N MET A 88 -0.42 7.44 5.63
CA MET A 88 1.00 7.05 5.60
C MET A 88 1.69 7.23 6.96
N SER A 89 1.40 8.33 7.65
CA SER A 89 1.92 8.57 9.00
C SER A 89 1.45 7.51 9.99
N LYS A 90 0.20 7.05 9.88
CA LYS A 90 -0.33 5.99 10.73
C LYS A 90 0.36 4.65 10.46
N VAL A 91 0.65 4.32 9.19
CA VAL A 91 1.47 3.14 8.82
C VAL A 91 2.87 3.23 9.43
N ALA A 92 3.52 4.39 9.33
CA ALA A 92 4.84 4.59 9.95
C ALA A 92 4.80 4.41 11.48
N GLN A 93 3.76 4.91 12.16
CA GLN A 93 3.58 4.75 13.61
C GLN A 93 3.44 3.27 14.01
N VAL A 94 2.62 2.49 13.30
CA VAL A 94 2.46 1.05 13.61
C VAL A 94 3.72 0.25 13.26
N GLY A 95 4.47 0.67 12.23
CA GLY A 95 5.79 0.12 11.92
C GLY A 95 6.78 0.33 13.08
N LEU A 96 6.93 1.57 13.53
CA LEU A 96 7.81 1.91 14.65
C LEU A 96 7.42 1.18 15.94
N ALA A 97 6.12 1.11 16.24
CA ALA A 97 5.62 0.37 17.40
C ALA A 97 5.92 -1.14 17.33
N ALA A 98 6.01 -1.72 16.13
CA ALA A 98 6.39 -3.12 15.92
C ALA A 98 7.91 -3.36 15.89
N GLY A 99 8.71 -2.29 16.06
CA GLY A 99 10.17 -2.33 15.99
C GLY A 99 10.73 -2.33 14.56
N CYS A 100 9.93 -1.92 13.57
CA CYS A 100 10.43 -1.71 12.21
C CYS A 100 11.29 -0.45 12.15
N SER A 101 12.35 -0.51 11.35
CA SER A 101 13.26 0.63 11.12
C SER A 101 13.03 1.32 9.77
N GLN A 102 12.20 0.72 8.91
CA GLN A 102 12.00 1.13 7.52
C GLN A 102 10.54 1.00 7.12
N LEU A 103 10.10 1.93 6.25
CA LEU A 103 8.85 1.88 5.51
C LEU A 103 9.16 1.75 4.03
N ASN A 104 8.86 0.58 3.45
CA ASN A 104 9.05 0.30 2.02
C ASN A 104 7.71 0.29 1.30
N PHE A 105 7.72 0.65 0.02
CA PHE A 105 6.57 0.60 -0.87
C PHE A 105 7.05 0.75 -2.32
N THR A 106 6.19 0.40 -3.27
CA THR A 106 6.42 0.58 -4.71
C THR A 106 5.54 1.68 -5.28
N VAL A 107 6.02 2.36 -6.31
CA VAL A 107 5.28 3.41 -7.01
C VAL A 107 5.50 3.23 -8.50
N LEU A 108 4.44 3.35 -9.30
CA LEU A 108 4.55 3.34 -10.76
C LEU A 108 5.36 4.56 -11.24
N ASP A 109 6.31 4.32 -12.14
CA ASP A 109 7.28 5.31 -12.62
C ASP A 109 6.64 6.56 -13.25
N TRP A 110 5.51 6.39 -13.93
CA TRP A 110 4.76 7.46 -14.56
C TRP A 110 4.00 8.34 -13.58
N ASN A 111 3.79 7.88 -12.34
CA ASN A 111 2.97 8.55 -11.33
C ASN A 111 3.75 9.66 -10.60
N LYS A 112 4.12 10.70 -11.35
CA LYS A 112 4.90 11.85 -10.85
C LYS A 112 4.26 12.52 -9.64
N SER A 113 2.92 12.65 -9.63
CA SER A 113 2.19 13.24 -8.50
C SER A 113 2.44 12.48 -7.19
N SER A 114 2.42 11.14 -7.24
CA SER A 114 2.68 10.31 -6.06
C SER A 114 4.16 10.29 -5.70
N LEU A 115 5.06 10.24 -6.68
CA LEU A 115 6.51 10.37 -6.43
C LEU A 115 6.84 11.69 -5.70
N ASP A 116 6.33 12.82 -6.20
CA ASP A 116 6.52 14.13 -5.59
C ASP A 116 5.89 14.21 -4.20
N PHE A 117 4.74 13.54 -4.00
CA PHE A 117 4.18 13.36 -2.66
C PHE A 117 5.20 12.69 -1.76
N TYR A 118 5.61 11.46 -2.04
CA TYR A 118 6.51 10.67 -1.18
C TYR A 118 7.86 11.36 -0.92
N TYR A 119 8.46 12.01 -1.93
CA TYR A 119 9.70 12.77 -1.75
C TYR A 119 9.54 13.92 -0.74
N ARG A 120 8.40 14.61 -0.72
CA ARG A 120 8.11 15.64 0.30
C ARG A 120 7.96 15.08 1.72
N GLN A 121 7.83 13.76 1.89
CA GLN A 121 7.84 13.11 3.21
C GLN A 121 9.23 12.57 3.58
N GLY A 122 10.27 12.84 2.78
CA GLY A 122 11.63 12.36 3.03
C GLY A 122 11.90 10.94 2.51
N CYS A 123 10.98 10.36 1.73
CA CYS A 123 11.25 9.12 1.01
C CYS A 123 12.22 9.38 -0.14
N PHE A 124 12.88 8.34 -0.62
CA PHE A 124 13.82 8.41 -1.73
C PHE A 124 13.69 7.15 -2.60
N ASN A 125 14.15 7.22 -3.85
CA ASN A 125 14.12 6.08 -4.77
C ASN A 125 15.25 5.10 -4.43
N PHE A 126 14.94 4.10 -3.60
CA PHE A 126 15.90 3.09 -3.18
C PHE A 126 16.45 2.28 -4.35
N SER A 127 15.62 1.86 -5.31
CA SER A 127 16.07 1.04 -6.45
C SER A 127 17.12 1.77 -7.30
N ALA A 128 16.92 3.06 -7.55
CA ALA A 128 17.89 3.89 -8.28
C ALA A 128 19.21 4.08 -7.53
N GLN A 129 19.19 4.16 -6.19
CA GLN A 129 20.40 4.36 -5.39
C GLN A 129 21.17 3.07 -5.10
N SER A 130 20.45 1.96 -4.94
CA SER A 130 21.00 0.70 -4.45
C SER A 130 21.38 -0.27 -5.59
N GLY A 131 20.84 -0.05 -6.80
CA GLY A 131 21.03 -0.95 -7.94
C GLY A 131 20.20 -2.23 -7.89
N TYR A 132 19.28 -2.36 -6.93
CA TYR A 132 18.38 -3.52 -6.85
C TYR A 132 17.30 -3.46 -7.93
N GLN A 133 16.95 -4.64 -8.46
CA GLN A 133 15.86 -4.82 -9.41
C GLN A 133 14.75 -5.66 -8.78
N LEU A 134 13.50 -5.27 -9.04
CA LEU A 134 12.34 -6.10 -8.70
C LEU A 134 12.15 -7.13 -9.81
N LEU A 135 12.39 -8.40 -9.50
CA LEU A 135 12.11 -9.54 -10.38
C LEU A 135 10.84 -10.25 -9.92
N ARG A 136 10.05 -10.76 -10.87
CA ARG A 136 8.84 -11.52 -10.58
C ARG A 136 8.82 -12.80 -11.41
N CYS A 137 8.43 -13.90 -10.77
CA CYS A 137 8.11 -15.18 -11.40
C CYS A 137 6.66 -15.50 -11.06
N GLU A 138 5.80 -15.69 -12.07
CA GLU A 138 4.37 -15.92 -11.89
C GLU A 138 3.82 -16.91 -12.94
N GLY A 139 2.63 -17.46 -12.70
CA GLY A 139 1.95 -18.40 -13.61
C GLY A 139 2.76 -19.68 -13.87
N GLU A 140 2.72 -20.17 -15.11
CA GLU A 140 3.39 -21.41 -15.52
C GLU A 140 4.90 -21.42 -15.21
N ALA A 141 5.56 -20.25 -15.25
CA ALA A 141 6.98 -20.15 -14.92
C ALA A 141 7.25 -20.46 -13.44
N LEU A 142 6.36 -19.99 -12.54
CA LEU A 142 6.45 -20.27 -11.11
C LEU A 142 6.12 -21.75 -10.82
N GLU A 143 5.10 -22.29 -11.48
CA GLU A 143 4.74 -23.71 -11.38
C GLU A 143 5.89 -24.62 -11.82
N LYS A 144 6.55 -24.28 -12.93
CA LYS A 144 7.72 -25.00 -13.43
C LYS A 144 8.90 -24.89 -12.46
N LEU A 145 9.13 -23.73 -11.87
CA LEU A 145 10.21 -23.53 -10.90
C LEU A 145 10.00 -24.34 -9.61
N ALA A 146 8.75 -24.63 -9.26
CA ALA A 146 8.41 -25.44 -8.09
C ALA A 146 8.62 -26.95 -8.30
N GLN A 147 8.91 -27.39 -9.53
CA GLN A 147 9.22 -28.78 -9.83
C GLN A 147 10.68 -29.08 -9.45
N PRO A 148 10.96 -30.27 -8.87
CA PRO A 148 12.30 -30.64 -8.38
C PRO A 148 13.34 -30.84 -9.50
#